data_AF-A0A367RYM6-F1
#
_entry.id   AF-A0A367RYM6-F1
#
_cell.length_a   1.000
_cell.length_b   1.000
_cell.length_c   1.000
_cell.angle_alpha   90.00
_cell.angle_beta   90.00
_cell.angle_gamma   90.00
#
_symmetry.space_group_name_H-M   'P 1'
#
loop_
_entity.id
_entity.type
_entity.pdbx_description
1 polymer ?
#
loop_
_entity_poly.entity_id
_entity_poly.type
_entity_poly.pdbx_seq_one_letter_code
_entity_poly.pdbx_strand_id
1 'polypeptide(L)'
;MISSCEIVFAQAILNSFTLDFYARQMVSANINMFYIYQLPVLRLTKNDRNFNDIVQRAAKLICTTPEFDELAQEVGLGSHQQGITDEAKRAKLRAELDGMVAHLYGLTEDEFSYILTTFPIVNATVKEAALSAYRKFVPMFGNSELVSR
;
A
#
# COMPACT_ATOMS: atom_id res chain seq x y z
N MET A 1 0.57 -22.20 2.32
CA MET A 1 1.20 -21.38 3.38
C MET A 1 1.42 -20.00 2.77
N ILE A 2 1.00 -18.93 3.42
CA ILE A 2 1.18 -17.56 2.89
C ILE A 2 2.67 -17.23 2.97
N SER A 3 3.25 -16.73 1.88
CA SER A 3 4.66 -16.34 1.83
C SER A 3 4.88 -14.98 2.48
N SER A 4 6.08 -14.72 3.01
CA SER A 4 6.44 -13.46 3.66
C SER A 4 6.25 -12.24 2.75
N CYS A 5 6.48 -12.40 1.44
CA CYS A 5 6.17 -11.37 0.44
C CYS A 5 4.68 -11.03 0.38
N GLU A 6 3.80 -12.03 0.43
CA GLU A 6 2.35 -11.83 0.40
C GLU A 6 1.87 -11.15 1.69
N ILE A 7 2.48 -11.47 2.84
CA ILE A 7 2.20 -10.79 4.11
C ILE A 7 2.58 -9.31 4.03
N VAL A 8 3.79 -9.00 3.55
CA VAL A 8 4.27 -7.61 3.38
C VAL A 8 3.41 -6.85 2.37
N PHE A 9 3.01 -7.50 1.27
CA PHE A 9 2.08 -6.92 0.31
C PHE A 9 0.72 -6.60 0.96
N ALA A 10 0.13 -7.55 1.68
CA ALA A 10 -1.13 -7.34 2.38
C ALA A 10 -1.04 -6.19 3.40
N GLN A 11 0.07 -6.09 4.15
CA GLN A 11 0.31 -4.97 5.06
C GLN A 11 0.37 -3.62 4.33
N ALA A 12 0.95 -3.56 3.13
CA ALA A 12 0.97 -2.34 2.33
C ALA A 12 -0.45 -1.93 1.88
N ILE A 13 -1.25 -2.89 1.41
CA ILE A 13 -2.62 -2.65 0.97
C ILE A 13 -3.51 -2.22 2.15
N LEU A 14 -3.41 -2.91 3.30
CA LEU A 14 -4.20 -2.61 4.50
C LEU A 14 -3.92 -1.22 5.08
N ASN A 15 -2.72 -0.68 4.89
CA ASN A 15 -2.34 0.66 5.37
C ASN A 15 -2.57 1.78 4.35
N SER A 16 -3.15 1.48 3.17
CA SER A 16 -3.39 2.47 2.12
C SER A 16 -4.63 3.32 2.38
N PHE A 17 -4.62 4.58 1.92
CA PHE A 17 -5.83 5.43 1.97
C PHE A 17 -7.05 4.79 1.30
N THR A 18 -6.84 4.06 0.21
CA THR A 18 -7.92 3.42 -0.56
C THR A 18 -8.69 2.39 0.25
N LEU A 19 -7.97 1.42 0.85
CA LEU A 19 -8.64 0.35 1.59
C LEU A 19 -9.16 0.85 2.93
N ASP A 20 -8.44 1.77 3.58
CA ASP A 20 -8.87 2.37 4.82
C ASP A 20 -10.16 3.21 4.62
N PHE A 21 -10.27 3.97 3.53
CA PHE A 21 -11.51 4.65 3.15
C PHE A 21 -12.66 3.66 2.99
N TYR A 22 -12.44 2.58 2.24
CA TYR A 22 -13.45 1.54 2.04
C TYR A 22 -13.89 0.91 3.37
N ALA A 23 -12.93 0.58 4.25
CA ALA A 23 -13.22 0.03 5.57
C ALA A 23 -14.08 0.98 6.43
N ARG A 24 -13.82 2.29 6.39
CA ARG A 24 -14.62 3.30 7.11
C ARG A 24 -16.07 3.41 6.62
N GLN A 25 -16.36 3.02 5.39
CA GLN A 25 -17.75 2.98 4.88
C GLN A 25 -18.56 1.83 5.48
N MET A 26 -17.88 0.77 5.93
CA MET A 26 -18.53 -0.44 6.45
C MET A 26 -18.54 -0.48 7.98
N VAL A 27 -17.53 0.12 8.61
CA VAL A 27 -17.31 0.04 10.05
C VAL A 27 -17.81 1.31 10.73
N SER A 28 -18.65 1.16 11.76
CA SER A 28 -19.08 2.28 12.59
C SER A 28 -18.12 2.51 13.78
N ALA A 29 -18.02 1.54 14.70
CA ALA A 29 -17.23 1.71 15.93
C ALA A 29 -16.24 0.57 16.22
N ASN A 30 -16.53 -0.65 15.76
CA ASN A 30 -15.71 -1.82 16.03
C ASN A 30 -15.50 -2.64 14.77
N ILE A 31 -14.27 -3.13 14.58
CA ILE A 31 -13.92 -4.07 13.52
C ILE A 31 -14.11 -5.49 14.05
N ASN A 32 -14.92 -6.27 13.36
CA ASN A 32 -15.07 -7.70 13.58
C ASN A 32 -14.58 -8.47 12.34
N MET A 33 -14.47 -9.78 12.46
CA MET A 33 -13.93 -10.60 11.37
C MET A 33 -14.80 -10.60 10.11
N PHE A 34 -16.11 -10.32 10.22
CA PHE A 34 -17.00 -10.23 9.05
C PHE A 34 -16.58 -9.09 8.12
N TYR A 35 -16.20 -7.93 8.67
CA TYR A 35 -15.71 -6.82 7.85
C TYR A 35 -14.38 -7.15 7.18
N ILE A 36 -13.46 -7.79 7.90
CA ILE A 36 -12.15 -8.20 7.34
C ILE A 36 -12.32 -9.13 6.14
N TYR A 37 -13.24 -10.11 6.23
CA TYR A 37 -13.50 -11.04 5.13
C TYR A 37 -14.20 -10.40 3.92
N GLN A 38 -14.79 -9.21 4.09
CA GLN A 38 -15.46 -8.47 3.01
C GLN A 38 -14.54 -7.44 2.34
N LEU A 39 -13.33 -7.21 2.87
CA LEU A 39 -12.40 -6.27 2.26
C LEU A 39 -11.93 -6.76 0.88
N PRO A 40 -11.98 -5.90 -0.15
CA PRO A 40 -11.55 -6.24 -1.51
C PRO A 40 -10.03 -6.24 -1.60
N VAL A 41 -9.36 -7.22 -0.97
CA VAL A 41 -7.89 -7.35 -1.05
C VAL A 41 -7.51 -7.98 -2.39
N LEU A 42 -6.70 -7.26 -3.17
CA LEU A 42 -6.22 -7.73 -4.47
C LEU A 42 -5.34 -8.98 -4.32
N ARG A 43 -5.58 -9.97 -5.19
CA ARG A 43 -4.80 -11.21 -5.25
C ARG A 43 -3.69 -11.08 -6.30
N LEU A 44 -2.70 -10.24 -6.02
CA LEU A 44 -1.49 -10.17 -6.83
C LEU A 44 -0.48 -11.23 -6.40
N THR A 45 0.27 -11.74 -7.37
CA THR A 45 1.29 -12.76 -7.20
C THR A 45 2.68 -12.21 -7.51
N LYS A 46 3.74 -12.96 -7.19
CA LYS A 46 5.13 -12.59 -7.48
C LYS A 46 5.44 -12.33 -8.96
N ASN A 47 4.60 -12.83 -9.86
CA ASN A 47 4.74 -12.63 -11.31
C ASN A 47 4.27 -11.23 -11.74
N ASP A 48 3.48 -10.56 -10.92
CA ASP A 48 3.00 -9.22 -11.19
C ASP A 48 4.12 -8.21 -10.90
N ARG A 49 4.44 -7.38 -11.91
CA ARG A 49 5.46 -6.32 -11.76
C ARG A 49 5.19 -5.44 -10.54
N ASN A 50 3.92 -5.08 -10.35
CA ASN A 50 3.47 -4.17 -9.30
C ASN A 50 3.61 -4.78 -7.90
N PHE A 51 3.51 -6.10 -7.79
CA PHE A 51 3.63 -6.81 -6.52
C PHE A 51 5.03 -6.60 -5.93
N ASN A 52 6.07 -6.86 -6.72
CA ASN A 52 7.45 -6.72 -6.25
C ASN A 52 7.79 -5.27 -5.90
N ASP A 53 7.32 -4.30 -6.70
CA ASP A 53 7.57 -2.87 -6.44
C ASP A 53 6.95 -2.39 -5.12
N ILE A 54 5.75 -2.87 -4.78
CA ILE A 54 5.08 -2.58 -3.51
C ILE A 54 5.79 -3.28 -2.35
N VAL A 55 6.10 -4.57 -2.50
CA VAL A 55 6.78 -5.37 -1.46
C VAL A 55 8.13 -4.75 -1.10
N GLN A 56 8.94 -4.34 -2.09
CA GLN A 56 10.24 -3.72 -1.84
C GLN A 56 10.13 -2.39 -1.07
N ARG A 57 9.13 -1.56 -1.39
CA ARG A 57 8.91 -0.28 -0.69
C ARG A 57 8.37 -0.48 0.72
N ALA A 58 7.44 -1.42 0.89
CA ALA A 58 6.89 -1.77 2.19
C ALA A 58 7.94 -2.43 3.09
N ALA A 59 8.77 -3.34 2.55
CA ALA A 59 9.86 -3.96 3.28
C ALA A 59 10.84 -2.92 3.84
N LYS A 60 11.20 -1.88 3.07
CA LYS A 60 12.03 -0.77 3.54
C LYS A 60 11.41 0.01 4.72
N LEU A 61 10.09 0.05 4.82
CA LEU A 61 9.38 0.71 5.92
C LEU A 61 9.29 -0.16 7.19
N ILE A 62 9.23 -1.49 7.01
CA ILE A 62 9.04 -2.49 8.08
C ILE A 62 10.38 -2.93 8.66
N CYS A 63 11.32 -3.34 7.81
CA CYS A 63 12.59 -3.94 8.20
C CYS A 63 13.61 -2.88 8.63
N THR A 64 13.38 -2.20 9.76
CA THR A 64 14.27 -1.13 10.26
C THR A 64 15.12 -1.55 11.47
N THR A 65 14.86 -2.72 12.04
CA THR A 65 15.57 -3.22 13.22
C THR A 65 16.07 -4.65 12.99
N PRO A 66 17.11 -5.10 13.71
CA PRO A 66 17.73 -6.42 13.49
C PRO A 66 16.77 -7.60 13.62
N GLU A 67 15.69 -7.46 14.40
CA GLU A 67 14.66 -8.49 14.57
C GLU A 67 13.92 -8.81 13.26
N PHE A 68 13.99 -7.90 12.27
CA PHE A 68 13.40 -8.09 10.95
C PHE A 68 14.41 -8.54 9.88
N ASP A 69 15.64 -8.94 10.24
CA ASP A 69 16.64 -9.39 9.28
C ASP A 69 16.22 -10.65 8.51
N GLU A 70 15.59 -11.61 9.18
CA GLU A 70 15.05 -12.82 8.53
C GLU A 70 14.00 -12.44 7.49
N LEU A 71 13.04 -11.59 7.87
CA LEU A 71 12.03 -11.08 6.94
C LEU A 71 12.66 -10.30 5.77
N ALA A 72 13.68 -9.47 6.05
CA ALA A 72 14.38 -8.69 5.04
C ALA A 72 15.07 -9.60 4.00
N GLN A 73 15.65 -10.71 4.42
CA GLN A 73 16.26 -11.69 3.51
C GLN A 73 15.20 -12.39 2.65
N GLU A 74 14.09 -12.82 3.26
CA GLU A 74 13.01 -13.53 2.56
C GLU A 74 12.33 -12.68 1.48
N VAL A 75 12.20 -11.37 1.71
CA VAL A 75 11.61 -10.42 0.74
C VAL A 75 12.65 -9.83 -0.22
N GLY A 76 13.92 -10.23 -0.12
CA GLY A 76 14.99 -9.78 -1.03
C GLY A 76 15.55 -8.39 -0.75
N LEU A 77 15.28 -7.82 0.44
CA LEU A 77 15.87 -6.57 0.92
C LEU A 77 17.28 -6.80 1.52
N GLY A 78 17.57 -8.02 2.00
CA GLY A 78 18.87 -8.41 2.52
C GLY A 78 19.04 -8.22 4.02
N SER A 79 18.89 -6.99 4.55
CA SER A 79 18.94 -6.75 6.01
C SER A 79 18.25 -5.44 6.41
N HIS A 80 18.08 -5.25 7.72
CA HIS A 80 17.54 -4.04 8.34
C HIS A 80 18.33 -2.77 8.00
N GLN A 81 19.59 -2.90 7.58
CA GLN A 81 20.43 -1.77 7.17
C GLN A 81 19.90 -1.05 5.92
N GLN A 82 19.11 -1.75 5.10
CA GLN A 82 18.40 -1.15 3.97
C GLN A 82 17.04 -0.56 4.35
N GLY A 83 16.61 -0.78 5.59
CA GLY A 83 15.45 -0.14 6.19
C GLY A 83 15.62 1.38 6.25
N ILE A 84 14.52 2.10 6.07
CA ILE A 84 14.51 3.55 6.07
C ILE A 84 13.93 4.05 7.39
N THR A 85 14.78 4.70 8.19
CA THR A 85 14.42 5.31 9.48
C THR A 85 14.20 6.83 9.40
N ASP A 86 14.76 7.49 8.39
CA ASP A 86 14.58 8.93 8.14
C ASP A 86 13.12 9.26 7.79
N GLU A 87 12.48 10.12 8.58
CA GLU A 87 11.03 10.36 8.48
C GLU A 87 10.61 10.97 7.15
N ALA A 88 11.44 11.83 6.54
CA ALA A 88 11.12 12.42 5.24
C ALA A 88 11.14 11.36 4.12
N LYS A 89 12.14 10.47 4.12
CA LYS A 89 12.20 9.33 3.19
C LYS A 89 11.07 8.34 3.45
N ARG A 90 10.71 8.09 4.71
CA ARG A 90 9.57 7.22 5.08
C ARG A 90 8.24 7.79 4.58
N ALA A 91 8.00 9.08 4.81
CA ALA A 91 6.80 9.78 4.33
C ALA A 91 6.69 9.71 2.81
N LYS A 92 7.81 9.88 2.09
CA LYS A 92 7.85 9.70 0.63
C LYS A 92 7.50 8.28 0.21
N LEU A 93 8.06 7.26 0.84
CA LEU A 93 7.75 5.85 0.51
C LEU A 93 6.27 5.51 0.76
N ARG A 94 5.69 6.02 1.86
CA ARG A 94 4.24 5.87 2.14
C ARG A 94 3.41 6.51 1.04
N ALA A 95 3.71 7.76 0.67
CA ALA A 95 3.03 8.45 -0.42
C ALA A 95 3.15 7.71 -1.77
N GLU A 96 4.33 7.15 -2.07
CA GLU A 96 4.52 6.30 -3.26
C GLU A 96 3.64 5.06 -3.24
N LEU A 97 3.56 4.36 -2.09
CA LEU A 97 2.67 3.22 -1.91
C LEU A 97 1.20 3.60 -2.09
N ASP A 98 0.73 4.68 -1.46
CA ASP A 98 -0.66 5.14 -1.58
C ASP A 98 -1.04 5.43 -3.04
N GLY A 99 -0.17 6.14 -3.77
CA GLY A 99 -0.39 6.43 -5.19
C GLY A 99 -0.42 5.17 -6.06
N MET A 100 0.49 4.21 -5.82
CA MET A 100 0.51 2.92 -6.55
C MET A 100 -0.73 2.08 -6.24
N VAL A 101 -1.16 2.03 -4.98
CA VAL A 101 -2.34 1.26 -4.58
C VAL A 101 -3.61 1.87 -5.18
N ALA A 102 -3.75 3.19 -5.20
CA ALA A 102 -4.89 3.83 -5.87
C ALA A 102 -5.00 3.44 -7.36
N HIS A 103 -3.89 3.34 -8.09
CA HIS A 103 -3.88 2.80 -9.47
C HIS A 103 -4.28 1.34 -9.54
N LEU A 104 -3.81 0.49 -8.62
CA LEU A 104 -4.17 -0.93 -8.59
C LEU A 104 -5.66 -1.17 -8.36
N TYR A 105 -6.32 -0.29 -7.61
CA TYR A 105 -7.76 -0.32 -7.40
C TYR A 105 -8.56 0.36 -8.53
N GLY A 106 -7.88 0.85 -9.58
CA GLY A 106 -8.53 1.47 -10.74
C GLY A 106 -9.15 2.84 -10.47
N LEU A 107 -8.72 3.52 -9.40
CA LEU A 107 -9.23 4.85 -9.08
C LEU A 107 -8.73 5.87 -10.10
N THR A 108 -9.63 6.74 -10.53
CA THR A 108 -9.29 7.98 -11.24
C THR A 108 -8.64 8.99 -10.28
N GLU A 109 -7.98 10.01 -10.85
CA GLU A 109 -7.39 11.07 -10.04
C GLU A 109 -8.43 11.80 -9.19
N ASP A 110 -9.62 12.07 -9.75
CA ASP A 110 -10.71 12.75 -9.06
C ASP A 110 -11.27 11.91 -7.91
N GLU A 111 -11.44 10.61 -8.10
CA GLU A 111 -11.87 9.69 -7.05
C GLU A 111 -10.84 9.60 -5.92
N PHE A 112 -9.55 9.48 -6.27
CA PHE A 112 -8.49 9.42 -5.26
C PHE A 112 -8.35 10.76 -4.52
N SER A 113 -8.43 11.88 -5.23
CA SER A 113 -8.47 13.21 -4.64
C SER A 113 -9.63 13.35 -3.65
N TYR A 114 -10.84 12.92 -4.03
CA TYR A 114 -11.99 12.88 -3.14
C TYR A 114 -11.74 12.02 -1.89
N ILE A 115 -11.22 10.79 -2.05
CA ILE A 115 -10.87 9.92 -0.92
C ILE A 115 -9.94 10.64 0.06
N LEU A 116 -8.89 11.32 -0.41
CA LEU A 116 -7.98 12.04 0.46
C LEU A 116 -8.69 13.14 1.28
N THR A 117 -9.74 13.76 0.75
CA THR A 117 -10.51 14.78 1.49
C THR A 117 -11.22 14.22 2.73
N THR A 118 -11.54 12.91 2.76
CA THR A 118 -12.25 12.28 3.88
C THR A 118 -11.36 12.03 5.11
N PHE A 119 -10.08 12.41 5.04
CA PHE A 119 -9.10 12.29 6.11
C PHE A 119 -8.78 13.69 6.68
N PRO A 120 -9.63 14.26 7.56
CA PRO A 120 -9.45 15.62 8.06
C PRO A 120 -8.26 15.75 9.03
N ILE A 121 -7.91 14.67 9.74
CA ILE A 121 -6.82 14.65 10.73
C ILE A 121 -5.44 14.56 10.04
N VAL A 122 -5.38 14.00 8.83
CA VAL A 122 -4.13 13.83 8.10
C VAL A 122 -3.67 15.17 7.53
N ASN A 123 -2.41 15.50 7.76
CA ASN A 123 -1.79 16.75 7.30
C ASN A 123 -1.94 16.90 5.77
N ALA A 124 -2.26 18.12 5.30
CA ALA A 124 -2.41 18.44 3.88
C ALA A 124 -1.20 18.02 3.04
N THR A 125 0.01 18.23 3.55
CA THR A 125 1.27 17.86 2.88
C THR A 125 1.35 16.36 2.57
N VAL A 126 0.84 15.51 3.45
CA VAL A 126 0.83 14.05 3.24
C VAL A 126 -0.16 13.67 2.14
N LYS A 127 -1.34 14.28 2.14
CA LYS A 127 -2.37 14.07 1.11
C LYS A 127 -1.88 14.56 -0.26
N GLU A 128 -1.28 15.74 -0.29
CA GLU A 128 -0.67 16.30 -1.50
C GLU A 128 0.48 15.42 -2.02
N ALA A 129 1.31 14.89 -1.13
CA ALA A 129 2.37 13.96 -1.51
C ALA A 129 1.82 12.66 -2.10
N ALA A 130 0.76 12.09 -1.52
CA ALA A 130 0.10 10.90 -2.05
C ALA A 130 -0.51 11.17 -3.44
N LEU A 131 -1.22 12.29 -3.62
CA LEU A 131 -1.78 12.68 -4.92
C LEU A 131 -0.68 12.96 -5.97
N SER A 132 0.41 13.60 -5.56
CA SER A 132 1.58 13.83 -6.42
C SER A 132 2.23 12.52 -6.84
N ALA A 133 2.36 11.57 -5.91
CA ALA A 133 2.85 10.23 -6.22
C ALA A 133 1.92 9.49 -7.18
N TYR A 134 0.60 9.54 -6.97
CA TYR A 134 -0.39 8.98 -7.90
C TYR A 134 -0.16 9.49 -9.33
N ARG A 135 -0.04 10.81 -9.52
CA ARG A 135 0.24 11.43 -10.83
C ARG A 135 1.56 10.96 -11.45
N LYS A 136 2.59 10.78 -10.62
CA LYS A 136 3.91 10.31 -11.08
C LYS A 136 3.88 8.88 -11.62
N PHE A 137 2.99 8.03 -11.12
CA PHE A 137 2.93 6.60 -11.45
C PHE A 137 1.95 6.26 -12.61
N VAL A 138 1.40 7.26 -13.31
CA VAL A 138 0.53 7.12 -14.50
C VAL A 138 1.33 6.68 -15.75
N PRO A 139 0.85 5.78 -16.63
CA PRO A 139 0.32 4.44 -16.41
C PRO A 139 1.43 3.40 -16.70
N MET A 140 2.10 2.88 -15.66
CA MET A 140 2.75 1.55 -15.75
C MET A 140 1.76 0.40 -15.48
N PHE A 141 0.51 0.75 -15.18
CA PHE A 141 -0.57 -0.13 -14.70
C PHE A 141 -1.64 -0.44 -15.77
N GLY A 142 -1.40 -0.03 -17.03
CA GLY A 142 -2.28 -0.34 -18.16
C GLY A 142 -2.05 -1.76 -18.68
N ASN A 143 -3.05 -2.62 -18.46
CA ASN A 143 -3.21 -4.03 -18.90
C ASN A 143 -3.10 -5.07 -17.78
N SER A 144 -3.91 -4.91 -16.74
CA SER A 144 -4.50 -6.08 -16.12
C SER A 144 -5.99 -5.96 -16.40
N GLU A 145 -6.46 -6.70 -17.40
CA GLU A 145 -7.88 -7.03 -17.52
C GLU A 145 -8.36 -7.38 -16.10
N LEU A 146 -9.21 -6.53 -15.54
CA LEU A 146 -9.96 -6.86 -14.34
C LEU A 146 -10.73 -8.12 -14.72
N VAL A 147 -10.21 -9.27 -14.30
CA VAL A 147 -10.76 -10.58 -14.61
C VAL A 147 -12.17 -10.58 -14.06
N SER A 148 -13.11 -10.32 -14.95
CA SER A 148 -14.51 -10.61 -14.81
C SER A 148 -14.65 -12.12 -14.67
N ARG A 149 -14.65 -12.64 -13.44
CA ARG A 149 -15.26 -13.92 -13.05
C ARG A 149 -15.70 -13.88 -11.59
#